data_AF-A0A9D3SPV4-F1
#
_entry.id   AF-A0A9D3SPV4-F1
#
_cell.length_a   1.000
_cell.length_b   1.000
_cell.length_c   1.000
_cell.angle_alpha   90.00
_cell.angle_beta   90.00
_cell.angle_gamma   90.00
#
_symmetry.space_group_name_H-M   'P 1'
#
loop_
_entity.id
_entity.type
_entity.pdbx_description
1 polymer ?
#
loop_
_entity_poly.entity_id
_entity_poly.type
_entity_poly.pdbx_seq_one_letter_code
_entity_poly.pdbx_strand_id
1 'polypeptide(L)'
;MQAFLKGSTSVKPQKDKATASSSGENKRQKPVPWVEKYRPKCVDEVAFQEEVVAVLKKSLEGADLPNLLFYGPPGTGKTSTILAAARELYGPELYRQRVLELNASDERGIQVIREKVKNFAQLTVAGTRSDGKSCPPFKIIILDEADSMTGAAQAALRRTMEKESRTTRFCLICNYVSRIIEPLTSRCSKFRFKPLANQIQQECLVKICEKENLKYTKEGIDALVKVSEGDLRKAITLLQSTARLSTEKEITESIVIEIAGVVPPKVIENLLQTCYKGNFEKLEIAVKNMIDEGYAATQILSQFHDLIIEEKLGDKQKSVIAEKMAVVDKCLADGADEYLQLLNLCSVIMQQATQSS
;
A
#
# COMPACT_ATOMS: atom_id res chain seq x y z
N MET A 1 42.65 2.81 -30.34
CA MET A 1 42.56 4.22 -29.89
C MET A 1 42.30 4.29 -28.39
N GLN A 2 43.26 3.78 -27.62
CA GLN A 2 43.40 3.98 -26.18
C GLN A 2 44.61 4.90 -26.01
N ALA A 3 44.45 6.05 -25.35
CA ALA A 3 45.50 6.82 -24.67
C ALA A 3 45.00 8.25 -24.42
N PHE A 4 44.32 8.49 -23.31
CA PHE A 4 44.28 9.83 -22.71
C PHE A 4 44.23 9.68 -21.18
N LEU A 5 45.34 9.16 -20.65
CA LEU A 5 45.68 9.13 -19.24
C LEU A 5 47.11 9.65 -19.12
N LYS A 6 47.26 10.87 -18.59
CA LYS A 6 48.33 11.40 -17.70
C LYS A 6 48.76 12.84 -18.00
N GLY A 7 48.90 13.59 -16.91
CA GLY A 7 49.51 14.93 -16.79
C GLY A 7 48.54 15.89 -16.10
N SER A 8 48.82 16.55 -14.99
CA SER A 8 49.94 16.59 -14.05
C SER A 8 49.45 17.39 -12.83
N THR A 9 50.08 17.17 -11.69
CA THR A 9 49.75 17.67 -10.35
C THR A 9 49.93 19.17 -10.12
N SER A 10 49.10 19.68 -9.18
CA SER A 10 49.37 20.69 -8.13
C SER A 10 49.56 22.17 -8.48
N VAL A 11 48.59 23.01 -8.08
CA VAL A 11 48.76 24.22 -7.23
C VAL A 11 47.46 24.46 -6.41
N LYS A 12 47.55 24.55 -5.08
CA LYS A 12 46.51 25.11 -4.19
C LYS A 12 46.80 26.59 -3.94
N PRO A 13 45.79 27.45 -3.81
CA PRO A 13 45.88 28.62 -2.94
C PRO A 13 44.97 28.51 -1.72
N GLN A 14 45.45 29.10 -0.63
CA GLN A 14 44.91 29.07 0.73
C GLN A 14 43.65 29.93 0.92
N LYS A 15 42.97 29.63 2.03
CA LYS A 15 41.86 30.33 2.67
C LYS A 15 42.07 31.85 2.76
N ASP A 16 41.06 32.60 2.32
CA ASP A 16 40.74 33.91 2.89
C ASP A 16 39.38 33.85 3.60
N LYS A 17 39.42 34.21 4.89
CA LYS A 17 38.25 34.46 5.73
C LYS A 17 37.74 35.87 5.45
N ALA A 18 36.49 36.01 5.02
CA ALA A 18 35.75 37.27 5.17
C ALA A 18 34.24 37.00 5.29
N THR A 19 33.70 37.35 6.46
CA THR A 19 32.33 37.84 6.71
C THR A 19 31.15 37.03 6.14
N ALA A 20 30.66 36.07 6.93
CA ALA A 20 29.31 35.52 6.79
C ALA A 20 28.30 36.53 7.37
N SER A 21 27.70 37.34 6.50
CA SER A 21 26.46 38.06 6.80
C SER A 21 25.32 37.06 6.90
N SER A 22 24.55 37.21 7.98
CA SER A 22 23.37 36.41 8.30
C SER A 22 22.24 36.65 7.29
N SER A 23 22.11 35.78 6.29
CA SER A 23 20.86 35.59 5.56
C SER A 23 20.12 34.40 6.17
N GLY A 24 19.05 34.69 6.90
CA GLY A 24 18.13 33.68 7.39
C GLY A 24 17.49 32.94 6.22
N GLU A 25 18.04 31.78 5.87
CA GLU A 25 17.40 30.85 4.97
C GLU A 25 16.12 30.33 5.64
N ASN A 26 14.98 30.88 5.22
CA ASN A 26 13.70 30.20 5.35
C ASN A 26 13.86 28.82 4.70
N LYS A 27 14.09 27.78 5.52
CA LYS A 27 14.07 26.39 5.09
C LYS A 27 12.70 26.14 4.45
N ARG A 28 12.61 26.21 3.11
CA ARG A 28 11.46 25.73 2.35
C ARG A 28 11.23 24.30 2.79
N GLN A 29 10.19 24.07 3.60
CA GLN A 29 9.80 22.73 4.02
C GLN A 29 9.58 21.92 2.74
N LYS A 30 10.30 20.81 2.61
CA LYS A 30 10.13 19.92 1.46
C LYS A 30 8.66 19.50 1.38
N PRO A 31 8.01 19.58 0.20
CA PRO A 31 6.61 19.21 0.08
C PRO A 31 6.46 17.73 0.45
N VAL A 32 5.70 17.47 1.52
CA VAL A 32 5.41 16.12 2.01
C VAL A 32 4.25 15.55 1.19
N PRO A 33 4.32 14.28 0.72
CA PRO A 33 3.20 13.61 0.08
C PRO A 33 1.94 13.63 0.95
N TRP A 34 0.76 13.71 0.33
CA TRP A 34 -0.50 13.81 1.06
C TRP A 34 -0.79 12.58 1.92
N VAL A 35 -0.35 11.40 1.46
CA VAL A 35 -0.41 10.15 2.23
C VAL A 35 0.24 10.30 3.61
N GLU A 36 1.38 10.98 3.70
CA GLU A 36 2.08 11.21 4.97
C GLU A 36 1.55 12.43 5.73
N LYS A 37 1.18 13.48 5.00
CA LYS A 37 0.62 14.72 5.58
C LYS A 37 -0.68 14.45 6.33
N TYR A 38 -1.54 13.59 5.79
CA TYR A 38 -2.85 13.21 6.35
C TYR A 38 -2.82 11.88 7.11
N ARG A 39 -1.62 11.33 7.38
CA ARG A 39 -1.49 10.15 8.23
C ARG A 39 -2.08 10.44 9.62
N PRO A 40 -3.01 9.61 10.13
CA PRO A 40 -3.59 9.77 11.46
C PRO A 40 -2.52 9.95 12.55
N LYS A 41 -2.71 10.95 13.41
CA LYS A 41 -1.81 11.25 14.54
C LYS A 41 -2.31 10.67 15.85
N CYS A 42 -3.62 10.53 16.00
CA CYS A 42 -4.31 9.97 17.16
C CYS A 42 -5.10 8.74 16.75
N VAL A 43 -5.37 7.84 17.70
CA VAL A 43 -6.15 6.62 17.43
C VAL A 43 -7.58 6.95 16.98
N ASP A 44 -8.11 8.10 17.40
CA ASP A 44 -9.43 8.63 16.99
C ASP A 44 -9.53 9.08 15.53
N GLU A 45 -8.41 9.43 14.92
CA GLU A 45 -8.39 9.87 13.51
C GLU A 45 -8.36 8.68 12.54
N VAL A 46 -8.26 7.46 13.06
CA VAL A 46 -8.21 6.23 12.26
C VAL A 46 -9.62 5.88 11.79
N ALA A 47 -9.85 5.99 10.48
CA ALA A 47 -11.16 5.81 9.89
C ALA A 47 -11.60 4.33 9.86
N PHE A 48 -12.74 4.02 10.50
CA PHE A 48 -13.51 2.77 10.31
C PHE A 48 -12.83 1.47 10.78
N GLN A 49 -12.10 1.53 11.89
CA GLN A 49 -11.66 0.35 12.65
C GLN A 49 -12.06 0.45 14.13
N GLU A 50 -13.34 0.70 14.40
CA GLU A 50 -13.87 0.94 15.76
C GLU A 50 -13.54 -0.19 16.74
N GLU A 51 -13.64 -1.46 16.32
CA GLU A 51 -13.29 -2.61 17.16
C GLU A 51 -11.82 -2.58 17.60
N VAL A 52 -10.90 -2.29 16.66
CA VAL A 52 -9.46 -2.24 16.93
C VAL A 52 -9.13 -1.03 17.80
N VAL A 53 -9.69 0.13 17.46
CA VAL A 53 -9.53 1.38 18.20
C VAL A 53 -10.05 1.25 19.63
N ALA A 54 -11.21 0.65 19.84
CA ALA A 54 -11.79 0.46 21.17
C ALA A 54 -10.94 -0.46 22.05
N VAL A 55 -10.40 -1.56 21.49
CA VAL A 55 -9.51 -2.46 22.24
C VAL A 55 -8.18 -1.77 22.52
N LEU A 56 -7.59 -1.08 21.55
CA LEU A 56 -6.35 -0.32 21.76
C LEU A 56 -6.53 0.75 22.82
N LYS A 57 -7.62 1.52 22.82
CA LYS A 57 -7.92 2.51 23.86
C LYS A 57 -7.98 1.89 25.26
N LYS A 58 -8.71 0.78 25.40
CA LYS A 58 -8.76 0.05 26.68
C LYS A 58 -7.38 -0.47 27.10
N SER A 59 -6.57 -0.92 26.15
CA SER A 59 -5.18 -1.34 26.39
C SER A 59 -4.19 -0.17 26.58
N LEU A 60 -4.58 1.07 26.28
CA LEU A 60 -3.82 2.28 26.58
C LEU A 60 -4.17 2.79 28.00
N GLU A 61 -5.43 2.65 28.42
CA GLU A 61 -5.90 2.95 29.77
C GLU A 61 -5.41 1.91 30.80
N GLY A 62 -5.42 0.63 30.42
CA GLY A 62 -4.86 -0.47 31.19
C GLY A 62 -3.37 -0.68 30.91
N ALA A 63 -2.57 -0.97 31.94
CA ALA A 63 -1.13 -1.16 31.77
C ALA A 63 -0.69 -2.45 31.05
N ASP A 64 -1.62 -3.23 30.48
CA ASP A 64 -1.34 -4.53 29.85
C ASP A 64 -1.74 -4.58 28.38
N LEU A 65 -0.78 -4.30 27.49
CA LEU A 65 -0.94 -4.35 26.04
C LEU A 65 -0.33 -5.66 25.48
N PRO A 66 -1.11 -6.69 25.12
CA PRO A 66 -0.56 -7.94 24.58
C PRO A 66 0.25 -7.70 23.29
N ASN A 67 1.01 -8.70 22.86
CA ASN A 67 1.59 -8.65 21.50
C ASN A 67 0.45 -8.58 20.48
N LEU A 68 0.61 -7.78 19.44
CA LEU A 68 -0.42 -7.48 18.46
C LEU A 68 -0.04 -8.09 17.10
N LEU A 69 -1.05 -8.59 16.38
CA LEU A 69 -0.94 -9.00 14.99
C LEU A 69 -2.01 -8.30 14.17
N PHE A 70 -1.59 -7.35 13.33
CA PHE A 70 -2.46 -6.59 12.44
C PHE A 70 -2.37 -7.19 11.05
N TYR A 71 -3.51 -7.64 10.52
CA TYR A 71 -3.55 -8.24 9.19
C TYR A 71 -4.73 -7.76 8.37
N GLY A 72 -4.54 -7.67 7.05
CA GLY A 72 -5.58 -7.25 6.12
C GLY A 72 -5.02 -6.61 4.85
N PRO A 73 -5.87 -6.18 3.91
CA PRO A 73 -5.44 -5.59 2.65
C PRO A 73 -4.57 -4.34 2.81
N PRO A 74 -3.78 -3.95 1.80
CA PRO A 74 -3.01 -2.71 1.82
C PRO A 74 -3.92 -1.48 1.95
N GLY A 75 -3.36 -0.36 2.40
CA GLY A 75 -4.12 0.90 2.48
C GLY A 75 -5.17 1.01 3.60
N THR A 76 -5.36 -0.03 4.40
CA THR A 76 -6.39 -0.09 5.48
C THR A 76 -5.97 0.56 6.80
N GLY A 77 -4.81 1.22 6.87
CA GLY A 77 -4.39 1.96 8.07
C GLY A 77 -3.67 1.14 9.16
N LYS A 78 -3.24 -0.10 8.88
CA LYS A 78 -2.50 -0.97 9.83
C LYS A 78 -1.33 -0.26 10.51
N THR A 79 -0.36 0.21 9.72
CA THR A 79 0.84 0.91 10.21
C THR A 79 0.46 2.23 10.88
N SER A 80 -0.46 2.99 10.30
CA SER A 80 -0.93 4.25 10.87
C SER A 80 -1.54 4.09 12.27
N THR A 81 -2.30 3.01 12.49
CA THR A 81 -2.98 2.75 13.76
C THR A 81 -1.99 2.51 14.90
N ILE A 82 -1.00 1.63 14.69
CA ILE A 82 -0.01 1.35 15.74
C ILE A 82 0.90 2.56 16.01
N LEU A 83 1.27 3.31 14.97
CA LEU A 83 2.10 4.51 15.14
C LEU A 83 1.35 5.60 15.89
N ALA A 84 0.05 5.79 15.59
CA ALA A 84 -0.81 6.71 16.34
C ALA A 84 -0.95 6.28 17.81
N ALA A 85 -1.24 5.00 18.06
CA ALA A 85 -1.31 4.46 19.43
C ALA A 85 0.01 4.61 20.19
N ALA A 86 1.15 4.34 19.55
CA ALA A 86 2.47 4.48 20.17
C ALA A 86 2.84 5.95 20.44
N ARG A 87 2.43 6.88 19.56
CA ARG A 87 2.58 8.32 19.80
C ARG A 87 1.72 8.79 20.96
N GLU A 88 0.49 8.30 21.08
CA GLU A 88 -0.41 8.63 22.19
C GLU A 88 0.15 8.11 23.52
N LEU A 89 0.63 6.87 23.54
CA LEU A 89 1.18 6.21 24.72
C LEU A 89 2.48 6.86 25.22
N TYR A 90 3.46 7.02 24.33
CA TYR A 90 4.81 7.47 24.70
C TYR A 90 5.04 8.96 24.51
N GLY A 91 4.13 9.67 23.81
CA GLY A 91 4.30 11.05 23.36
C GLY A 91 5.58 11.32 22.56
N PRO A 92 5.82 12.57 22.15
CA PRO A 92 6.85 12.90 21.17
C PRO A 92 8.28 12.66 21.68
N GLU A 93 8.53 12.82 22.98
CA GLU A 93 9.88 12.71 23.56
C GLU A 93 10.36 11.26 23.68
N LEU A 94 9.52 10.37 24.22
CA LEU A 94 9.91 8.98 24.46
C LEU A 94 9.66 8.07 23.26
N TYR A 95 8.87 8.50 22.28
CA TYR A 95 8.57 7.72 21.08
C TYR A 95 9.84 7.17 20.41
N ARG A 96 10.85 8.01 20.18
CA ARG A 96 12.10 7.60 19.52
C ARG A 96 12.96 6.64 20.36
N GLN A 97 12.78 6.61 21.68
CA GLN A 97 13.55 5.75 22.57
C GLN A 97 12.84 4.42 22.85
N ARG A 98 11.51 4.40 22.79
CA ARG A 98 10.67 3.25 23.18
C ARG A 98 10.00 2.53 22.03
N VAL A 99 9.99 3.12 20.82
CA VAL A 99 9.43 2.52 19.61
C VAL A 99 10.55 2.22 18.63
N LEU A 100 10.63 0.96 18.19
CA LEU A 100 11.49 0.55 17.08
C LEU A 100 10.59 0.09 15.94
N GLU A 101 10.61 0.82 14.82
CA GLU A 101 9.97 0.44 13.58
C GLU A 101 11.01 -0.20 12.66
N LEU A 102 10.76 -1.43 12.22
CA LEU A 102 11.57 -2.11 11.22
C LEU A 102 10.66 -2.59 10.09
N ASN A 103 11.04 -2.29 8.85
CA ASN A 103 10.45 -2.91 7.68
C ASN A 103 11.16 -4.25 7.42
N ALA A 104 10.43 -5.36 7.53
CA ALA A 104 11.02 -6.69 7.43
C ALA A 104 11.44 -7.06 5.99
N SER A 105 10.93 -6.34 4.97
CA SER A 105 11.32 -6.53 3.58
C SER A 105 12.64 -5.86 3.19
N ASP A 106 13.01 -4.76 3.86
CA ASP A 106 14.27 -4.05 3.60
C ASP A 106 15.45 -4.70 4.35
N GLU A 107 15.22 -5.12 5.60
CA GLU A 107 16.25 -5.72 6.45
C GLU A 107 16.24 -7.25 6.45
N ARG A 108 16.28 -7.86 5.25
CA ARG A 108 16.09 -9.33 5.04
C ARG A 108 17.09 -10.24 5.74
N GLY A 109 18.19 -9.71 6.26
CA GLY A 109 19.18 -10.49 6.98
C GLY A 109 18.62 -11.02 8.30
N ILE A 110 18.43 -12.34 8.40
CA ILE A 110 18.02 -13.05 9.63
C ILE A 110 18.84 -12.56 10.84
N GLN A 111 20.13 -12.31 10.62
CA GLN A 111 21.06 -11.85 11.64
C GLN A 111 20.85 -10.39 12.04
N VAL A 112 20.54 -9.49 11.08
CA VAL A 112 20.31 -8.06 11.35
C VAL A 112 19.05 -7.87 12.18
N ILE A 113 17.95 -8.53 11.81
CA ILE A 113 16.70 -8.49 12.58
C ILE A 113 16.96 -9.05 13.98
N ARG A 114 17.63 -10.20 14.08
CA ARG A 114 17.92 -10.84 15.37
C ARG A 114 18.74 -9.94 16.28
N GLU A 115 19.81 -9.32 15.78
CA GLU A 115 20.70 -8.48 16.58
C GLU A 115 20.03 -7.16 16.97
N LYS A 116 19.41 -6.44 16.03
CA LYS A 116 18.73 -5.17 16.32
C LYS A 116 17.57 -5.34 17.29
N VAL A 117 16.69 -6.32 17.03
CA VAL A 117 15.54 -6.59 17.90
C VAL A 117 16.02 -7.04 19.28
N LYS A 118 17.03 -7.91 19.36
CA LYS A 118 17.58 -8.36 20.64
C LYS A 118 18.22 -7.21 21.43
N ASN A 119 19.05 -6.39 20.78
CA ASN A 119 19.73 -5.26 21.45
C ASN A 119 18.70 -4.24 21.96
N PHE A 120 17.65 -3.97 21.17
CA PHE A 120 16.59 -3.04 21.59
C PHE A 120 15.71 -3.60 22.71
N ALA A 121 15.37 -4.89 22.66
CA ALA A 121 14.53 -5.56 23.66
C ALA A 121 15.24 -5.74 25.01
N GLN A 122 16.57 -5.90 25.01
CA GLN A 122 17.38 -6.06 26.23
C GLN A 122 17.55 -4.77 27.03
N LEU A 123 17.46 -3.62 26.37
CA LEU A 123 17.57 -2.31 27.02
C LEU A 123 16.34 -2.08 27.90
N THR A 124 16.51 -1.97 29.22
CA THR A 124 15.42 -1.68 30.17
C THR A 124 15.03 -0.21 30.17
N VAL A 125 13.76 0.09 30.46
CA VAL A 125 13.26 1.47 30.53
C VAL A 125 12.55 1.71 31.85
N ALA A 126 12.73 2.91 32.41
CA ALA A 126 12.00 3.33 33.60
C ALA A 126 10.50 3.53 33.32
N GLY A 127 9.65 3.19 34.29
CA GLY A 127 8.19 3.33 34.24
C GLY A 127 7.67 4.76 34.44
N THR A 128 8.56 5.76 34.49
CA THR A 128 8.19 7.14 34.79
C THR A 128 8.77 8.08 33.74
N ARG A 129 7.96 9.01 33.25
CA ARG A 129 8.43 10.16 32.48
C ARG A 129 9.14 11.17 33.39
N SER A 130 10.02 11.96 32.80
CA SER A 130 10.57 13.19 33.41
C SER A 130 9.47 14.16 33.87
N ASP A 131 8.29 14.10 33.23
CA ASP A 131 7.11 14.94 33.45
C ASP A 131 6.13 14.40 34.52
N GLY A 132 6.52 13.37 35.30
CA GLY A 132 5.69 12.80 36.37
C GLY A 132 4.47 11.97 35.95
N LYS A 133 4.12 11.94 34.65
CA LYS A 133 3.08 11.07 34.10
C LYS A 133 3.51 9.61 34.06
N SER A 134 2.61 8.71 34.44
CA SER A 134 2.79 7.26 34.33
C SER A 134 3.01 6.88 32.87
N CYS A 135 4.09 6.16 32.61
CA CYS A 135 4.42 5.65 31.29
C CYS A 135 4.52 4.13 31.39
N PRO A 136 3.92 3.35 30.49
CA PRO A 136 4.01 1.91 30.59
C PRO A 136 5.47 1.45 30.61
N PRO A 137 5.84 0.50 31.50
CA PRO A 137 7.21 0.03 31.68
C PRO A 137 7.59 -0.99 30.60
N PHE A 138 7.12 -0.81 29.37
CA PHE A 138 7.47 -1.64 28.22
C PHE A 138 7.83 -0.79 27.01
N LYS A 139 8.44 -1.44 26.02
CA LYS A 139 8.73 -0.89 24.68
C LYS A 139 7.84 -1.54 23.64
N ILE A 140 7.73 -0.90 22.47
CA ILE A 140 7.04 -1.47 21.31
C ILE A 140 8.03 -1.67 20.17
N ILE A 141 8.06 -2.88 19.62
CA ILE A 141 8.74 -3.19 18.36
C ILE A 141 7.66 -3.42 17.30
N ILE A 142 7.69 -2.62 16.25
CA ILE A 142 6.80 -2.72 15.09
C ILE A 142 7.58 -3.38 13.97
N LEU A 143 7.11 -4.54 13.52
CA LEU A 143 7.64 -5.23 12.36
C LEU A 143 6.61 -5.11 11.24
N ASP A 144 6.89 -4.22 10.28
CA ASP A 144 6.06 -4.08 9.08
C ASP A 144 6.45 -5.13 8.04
N GLU A 145 5.48 -5.52 7.21
CA GLU A 145 5.63 -6.57 6.18
C GLU A 145 6.18 -7.90 6.73
N ALA A 146 5.72 -8.32 7.92
CA ALA A 146 6.18 -9.55 8.57
C ALA A 146 5.92 -10.83 7.76
N ASP A 147 5.04 -10.78 6.76
CA ASP A 147 4.78 -11.86 5.80
C ASP A 147 5.90 -12.06 4.78
N SER A 148 6.79 -11.08 4.58
CA SER A 148 7.99 -11.25 3.76
C SER A 148 9.14 -11.92 4.51
N MET A 149 9.00 -12.16 5.82
CA MET A 149 10.03 -12.82 6.62
C MET A 149 10.14 -14.31 6.30
N THR A 150 11.36 -14.83 6.20
CA THR A 150 11.61 -16.27 6.10
C THR A 150 11.17 -17.00 7.37
N GLY A 151 10.74 -18.26 7.25
CA GLY A 151 10.32 -19.07 8.39
C GLY A 151 11.40 -19.21 9.48
N ALA A 152 12.68 -19.23 9.08
CA ALA A 152 13.82 -19.24 10.01
C ALA A 152 13.92 -17.93 10.82
N ALA A 153 13.70 -16.77 10.19
CA ALA A 153 13.67 -15.48 10.89
C ALA A 153 12.51 -15.42 11.88
N GLN A 154 11.32 -15.88 11.48
CA GLN A 154 10.15 -15.93 12.35
C GLN A 154 10.36 -16.87 13.55
N ALA A 155 11.01 -18.03 13.35
CA ALA A 155 11.35 -18.94 14.43
C ALA A 155 12.37 -18.34 15.42
N ALA A 156 13.33 -17.53 14.94
CA ALA A 156 14.26 -16.80 15.79
C ALA A 156 13.54 -15.70 16.59
N LEU A 157 12.64 -14.96 15.95
CA LEU A 157 11.83 -13.92 16.58
C LEU A 157 10.99 -14.48 17.73
N ARG A 158 10.37 -15.64 17.54
CA ARG A 158 9.57 -16.33 18.58
C ARG A 158 10.32 -16.45 19.90
N ARG A 159 11.59 -16.90 19.87
CA ARG A 159 12.40 -17.07 21.09
C ARG A 159 12.64 -15.73 21.79
N THR A 160 12.88 -14.66 21.03
CA THR A 160 13.06 -13.31 21.58
C THR A 160 11.75 -12.79 22.17
N MET A 161 10.61 -13.01 21.51
CA MET A 161 9.30 -12.62 22.02
C MET A 161 8.94 -13.31 23.34
N GLU A 162 9.28 -14.60 23.49
CA GLU A 162 9.04 -15.33 24.74
C GLU A 162 9.94 -14.81 25.87
N LYS A 163 11.24 -14.63 25.59
CA LYS A 163 12.24 -14.22 26.59
C LYS A 163 12.02 -12.79 27.09
N GLU A 164 11.69 -11.86 26.19
CA GLU A 164 11.62 -10.42 26.48
C GLU A 164 10.19 -9.91 26.65
N SER A 165 9.22 -10.80 26.87
CA SER A 165 7.78 -10.49 27.01
C SER A 165 7.43 -9.51 28.14
N ARG A 166 8.29 -9.41 29.17
CA ARG A 166 8.11 -8.48 30.30
C ARG A 166 8.47 -7.04 29.96
N THR A 167 9.48 -6.83 29.11
CA THR A 167 10.04 -5.51 28.81
C THR A 167 9.58 -4.97 27.46
N THR A 168 9.18 -5.85 26.55
CA THR A 168 8.93 -5.51 25.15
C THR A 168 7.65 -6.16 24.66
N ARG A 169 6.81 -5.37 23.99
CA ARG A 169 5.63 -5.81 23.26
C ARG A 169 5.90 -5.71 21.76
N PHE A 170 5.42 -6.70 21.02
CA PHE A 170 5.61 -6.78 19.58
C PHE A 170 4.31 -6.45 18.86
N CYS A 171 4.40 -5.71 17.77
CA CYS A 171 3.32 -5.50 16.82
C CYS A 171 3.77 -5.99 15.45
N LEU A 172 3.19 -7.09 14.99
CA LEU A 172 3.44 -7.64 13.66
C LEU A 172 2.37 -7.11 12.70
N ILE A 173 2.79 -6.56 11.56
CA ILE A 173 1.88 -6.13 10.49
C ILE A 173 2.13 -7.03 9.28
N CYS A 174 1.07 -7.59 8.72
CA CYS A 174 1.15 -8.37 7.48
C CYS A 174 -0.09 -8.18 6.61
N ASN A 175 -0.03 -8.60 5.34
CA ASN A 175 -1.23 -8.68 4.52
C ASN A 175 -1.91 -10.05 4.68
N TYR A 176 -1.09 -11.11 4.75
CA TYR A 176 -1.57 -12.49 4.83
C TYR A 176 -1.16 -13.16 6.15
N VAL A 177 -2.16 -13.48 6.99
CA VAL A 177 -1.93 -14.21 8.25
C VAL A 177 -1.36 -15.62 8.00
N SER A 178 -1.68 -16.24 6.87
CA SER A 178 -1.19 -17.58 6.49
C SER A 178 0.31 -17.66 6.25
N ARG A 179 0.99 -16.52 6.03
CA ARG A 179 2.45 -16.43 5.87
C ARG A 179 3.19 -16.36 7.21
N ILE A 180 2.48 -16.18 8.31
CA ILE A 180 3.05 -16.13 9.66
C ILE A 180 2.94 -17.51 10.31
N ILE A 181 4.03 -17.99 10.90
CA ILE A 181 4.06 -19.28 11.60
C ILE A 181 3.09 -19.29 12.80
N GLU A 182 2.39 -20.40 12.99
CA GLU A 182 1.42 -20.58 14.08
C GLU A 182 1.97 -20.31 15.50
N PRO A 183 3.24 -20.62 15.82
CA PRO A 183 3.82 -20.25 17.10
C PRO A 183 3.85 -18.75 17.38
N LEU A 184 3.95 -17.88 16.36
CA LEU A 184 3.88 -16.44 16.53
C LEU A 184 2.44 -15.97 16.66
N THR A 185 1.54 -16.45 15.80
CA THR A 185 0.13 -16.04 15.80
C THR A 185 -0.58 -16.41 17.09
N SER A 186 -0.25 -17.55 17.69
CA SER A 186 -0.80 -17.98 19.00
C SER A 186 -0.40 -17.08 20.18
N ARG A 187 0.68 -16.30 20.06
CA ARG A 187 1.20 -15.40 21.11
C ARG A 187 0.78 -13.95 20.90
N CYS A 188 -0.01 -13.67 19.86
CA CYS A 188 -0.44 -12.33 19.51
C CYS A 188 -1.98 -12.24 19.50
N SER A 189 -2.50 -11.12 19.99
CA SER A 189 -3.89 -10.71 19.77
C SER A 189 -4.07 -10.28 18.32
N LYS A 190 -4.97 -10.97 17.62
CA LYS A 190 -5.19 -10.82 16.18
C LYS A 190 -6.23 -9.74 15.92
N PHE A 191 -5.89 -8.76 15.08
CA PHE A 191 -6.80 -7.71 14.63
C PHE A 191 -6.88 -7.71 13.11
N ARG A 192 -8.10 -7.94 12.61
CA ARG A 192 -8.39 -7.95 11.18
C ARG A 192 -8.77 -6.55 10.72
N PHE A 193 -7.97 -5.99 9.82
CA PHE A 193 -8.28 -4.76 9.11
C PHE A 193 -9.06 -5.10 7.85
N LYS A 194 -10.31 -4.63 7.79
CA LYS A 194 -11.18 -4.79 6.62
C LYS A 194 -10.92 -3.65 5.62
N PRO A 195 -11.11 -3.88 4.31
CA PRO A 195 -11.24 -2.79 3.34
C PRO A 195 -12.21 -1.72 3.83
N LEU A 196 -11.90 -0.47 3.53
CA LEU A 196 -12.74 0.65 3.92
C LEU A 196 -14.02 0.67 3.08
N ALA A 197 -15.16 0.89 3.71
CA ALA A 197 -16.41 1.10 2.98
C ALA A 197 -16.31 2.34 2.06
N ASN A 198 -16.94 2.28 0.89
CA ASN A 198 -16.89 3.35 -0.11
C ASN A 198 -17.29 4.72 0.48
N GLN A 199 -18.33 4.75 1.32
CA GLN A 199 -18.80 5.96 2.00
C GLN A 199 -17.70 6.63 2.85
N ILE A 200 -16.95 5.83 3.60
CA ILE A 200 -15.87 6.34 4.47
C ILE A 200 -14.71 6.87 3.63
N GLN A 201 -14.40 6.21 2.52
CA GLN A 201 -13.38 6.70 1.60
C GLN A 201 -13.78 8.05 1.01
N GLN A 202 -15.03 8.18 0.56
CA GLN A 202 -15.57 9.45 0.06
C GLN A 202 -15.45 10.55 1.12
N GLU A 203 -15.87 10.29 2.36
CA GLU A 203 -15.75 11.27 3.46
C GLU A 203 -14.30 11.70 3.72
N CYS A 204 -13.37 10.76 3.72
CA CYS A 204 -11.94 11.05 3.90
C CYS A 204 -11.38 11.88 2.73
N LEU A 205 -11.75 11.55 1.49
CA LEU A 205 -11.32 12.29 0.30
C LEU A 205 -11.90 13.72 0.29
N VAL A 206 -13.18 13.89 0.62
CA VAL A 206 -13.82 15.21 0.72
C VAL A 206 -13.11 16.09 1.77
N LYS A 207 -12.81 15.54 2.96
CA LYS A 207 -12.05 16.26 4.00
C LYS A 207 -10.67 16.72 3.50
N ILE A 208 -10.02 15.94 2.63
CA ILE A 208 -8.72 16.31 2.04
C ILE A 208 -8.92 17.39 0.98
N CYS A 209 -9.93 17.27 0.12
CA CYS A 209 -10.28 18.28 -0.88
C CYS A 209 -10.58 19.64 -0.25
N GLU A 210 -11.33 19.68 0.85
CA GLU A 210 -11.63 20.90 1.60
C GLU A 210 -10.35 21.53 2.17
N LYS A 211 -9.46 20.74 2.78
CA LYS A 211 -8.20 21.25 3.36
C LYS A 211 -7.22 21.76 2.32
N GLU A 212 -7.21 21.18 1.12
CA GLU A 212 -6.34 21.60 0.01
C GLU A 212 -6.99 22.63 -0.93
N ASN A 213 -8.25 23.02 -0.67
CA ASN A 213 -9.08 23.90 -1.51
C ASN A 213 -9.12 23.42 -2.98
N LEU A 214 -9.52 22.17 -3.19
CA LEU A 214 -9.72 21.56 -4.50
C LEU A 214 -11.19 21.64 -4.92
N LYS A 215 -11.44 21.89 -6.21
CA LYS A 215 -12.76 21.71 -6.80
C LYS A 215 -12.91 20.25 -7.21
N TYR A 216 -14.07 19.66 -6.99
CA TYR A 216 -14.31 18.27 -7.35
C TYR A 216 -15.73 18.08 -7.85
N THR A 217 -15.89 17.19 -8.84
CA THR A 217 -17.19 16.64 -9.21
C THR A 217 -17.49 15.40 -8.37
N LYS A 218 -18.77 15.09 -8.15
CA LYS A 218 -19.16 13.86 -7.45
C LYS A 218 -18.69 12.61 -8.20
N GLU A 219 -18.83 12.63 -9.52
CA GLU A 219 -18.37 11.58 -10.44
C GLU A 219 -16.85 11.34 -10.32
N GLY A 220 -16.04 12.40 -10.17
CA GLY A 220 -14.60 12.27 -9.97
C GLY A 220 -14.22 11.58 -8.66
N ILE A 221 -14.94 11.86 -7.56
CA ILE A 221 -14.73 11.18 -6.28
C ILE A 221 -15.19 9.72 -6.37
N ASP A 222 -16.33 9.46 -6.98
CA ASP A 222 -16.85 8.10 -7.14
C ASP A 222 -15.92 7.24 -8.00
N ALA A 223 -15.36 7.81 -9.08
CA ALA A 223 -14.33 7.18 -9.89
C ALA A 223 -13.07 6.88 -9.06
N LEU A 224 -12.59 7.82 -8.24
CA LEU A 224 -11.43 7.59 -7.37
C LEU A 224 -11.65 6.43 -6.39
N VAL A 225 -12.84 6.36 -5.78
CA VAL A 225 -13.18 5.29 -4.84
C VAL A 225 -13.30 3.94 -5.56
N LYS A 226 -13.93 3.91 -6.74
CA LYS A 226 -14.04 2.69 -7.57
C LYS A 226 -12.66 2.15 -7.95
N VAL A 227 -11.77 3.02 -8.44
CA VAL A 227 -10.39 2.65 -8.83
C VAL A 227 -9.55 2.20 -7.63
N SER A 228 -9.86 2.68 -6.43
CA SER A 228 -9.07 2.42 -5.24
C SER A 228 -9.41 1.10 -4.54
N GLU A 229 -10.56 0.49 -4.82
CA GLU A 229 -10.95 -0.86 -4.36
C GLU A 229 -10.77 -1.11 -2.85
N GLY A 230 -10.94 -0.09 -1.99
CA GLY A 230 -10.72 -0.24 -0.55
C GLY A 230 -9.39 0.32 -0.02
N ASP A 231 -8.46 0.66 -0.91
CA ASP A 231 -7.13 1.20 -0.56
C ASP A 231 -7.14 2.74 -0.52
N LEU A 232 -7.20 3.29 0.70
CA LEU A 232 -7.17 4.73 0.90
C LEU A 232 -5.82 5.37 0.54
N ARG A 233 -4.71 4.63 0.64
CA ARG A 233 -3.40 5.14 0.25
C ARG A 233 -3.36 5.36 -1.26
N LYS A 234 -3.87 4.40 -2.04
CA LYS A 234 -4.03 4.52 -3.50
C LYS A 234 -4.93 5.71 -3.84
N ALA A 235 -6.09 5.83 -3.18
CA ALA A 235 -7.03 6.93 -3.38
C ALA A 235 -6.39 8.31 -3.16
N ILE A 236 -5.69 8.50 -2.04
CA ILE A 236 -5.04 9.78 -1.71
C ILE A 236 -3.89 10.10 -2.67
N THR A 237 -3.15 9.08 -3.11
CA THR A 237 -2.05 9.25 -4.08
C THR A 237 -2.60 9.70 -5.43
N LEU A 238 -3.67 9.05 -5.92
CA LEU A 238 -4.35 9.42 -7.15
C LEU A 238 -4.96 10.83 -7.06
N LEU A 239 -5.60 11.15 -5.93
CA LEU A 239 -6.11 12.49 -5.65
C LEU A 239 -5.01 13.55 -5.70
N GLN A 240 -3.83 13.25 -5.16
CA GLN A 240 -2.69 14.17 -5.22
C GLN A 240 -2.15 14.34 -6.64
N SER A 241 -2.09 13.26 -7.42
CA SER A 241 -1.61 13.30 -8.81
C SER A 241 -2.59 14.06 -9.72
N THR A 242 -3.89 13.79 -9.59
CA THR A 242 -4.97 14.48 -10.34
C THR A 242 -4.96 15.99 -10.04
N ALA A 243 -4.83 16.37 -8.76
CA ALA A 243 -4.76 17.77 -8.36
C ALA A 243 -3.52 18.51 -8.89
N ARG A 244 -2.42 17.80 -9.16
CA ARG A 244 -1.20 18.38 -9.75
C ARG A 244 -1.28 18.50 -11.27
N LEU A 245 -2.00 17.59 -11.92
CA LEU A 245 -2.19 17.61 -13.37
C LEU A 245 -3.24 18.64 -13.80
N SER A 246 -4.31 18.79 -13.00
CA SER A 246 -5.38 19.74 -13.28
C SER A 246 -4.90 21.18 -13.10
N THR A 247 -4.87 21.94 -14.19
CA THR A 247 -4.53 23.38 -14.22
C THR A 247 -5.49 24.23 -13.41
N GLU A 248 -6.76 23.82 -13.31
CA GLU A 248 -7.82 24.53 -12.58
C GLU A 248 -8.13 23.92 -11.20
N LYS A 249 -7.36 22.92 -10.76
CA LYS A 249 -7.62 22.14 -9.53
C LYS A 249 -9.03 21.55 -9.49
N GLU A 250 -9.59 21.23 -10.64
CA GLU A 250 -10.86 20.52 -10.76
C GLU A 250 -10.60 19.03 -11.03
N ILE A 251 -11.23 18.18 -10.23
CA ILE A 251 -11.14 16.72 -10.34
C ILE A 251 -12.36 16.22 -11.12
N THR A 252 -12.11 15.71 -12.32
CA THR A 252 -13.09 15.09 -13.21
C THR A 252 -12.81 13.60 -13.37
N GLU A 253 -13.83 12.81 -13.73
CA GLU A 253 -13.70 11.36 -13.94
C GLU A 253 -12.66 11.00 -15.00
N SER A 254 -12.60 11.75 -16.12
CA SER A 254 -11.66 11.46 -17.22
C SER A 254 -10.20 11.54 -16.77
N ILE A 255 -9.84 12.58 -16.02
CA ILE A 255 -8.48 12.78 -15.48
C ILE A 255 -8.13 11.65 -14.50
N VAL A 256 -9.10 11.20 -13.71
CA VAL A 256 -8.91 10.10 -12.75
C VAL A 256 -8.63 8.79 -13.48
N ILE A 257 -9.41 8.46 -14.51
CA ILE A 257 -9.25 7.22 -15.30
C ILE A 257 -7.88 7.22 -15.99
N GLU A 258 -7.48 8.34 -16.60
CA GLU A 258 -6.20 8.49 -17.29
C GLU A 258 -5.01 8.29 -16.34
N ILE A 259 -5.03 8.93 -15.17
CA ILE A 259 -3.95 8.80 -14.18
C ILE A 259 -3.94 7.42 -13.53
N ALA A 260 -5.11 6.80 -13.34
CA ALA A 260 -5.22 5.47 -12.79
C ALA A 260 -4.71 4.38 -13.74
N GLY A 261 -4.53 4.70 -15.04
CA GLY A 261 -4.19 3.71 -16.07
C GLY A 261 -5.30 2.69 -16.30
N VAL A 262 -6.54 3.04 -15.94
CA VAL A 262 -7.70 2.16 -16.12
C VAL A 262 -8.21 2.32 -17.54
N VAL A 263 -8.52 1.20 -18.20
CA VAL A 263 -9.02 1.27 -19.58
C VAL A 263 -10.44 1.86 -19.56
N PRO A 264 -10.75 2.84 -20.41
CA PRO A 264 -12.08 3.41 -20.49
C PRO A 264 -13.13 2.32 -20.77
N PRO A 265 -14.29 2.33 -20.10
CA PRO A 265 -15.29 1.26 -20.22
C PRO A 265 -15.76 1.05 -21.67
N LYS A 266 -15.88 2.14 -22.43
CA LYS A 266 -16.26 2.11 -23.85
C LYS A 266 -15.30 1.29 -24.72
N VAL A 267 -14.00 1.33 -24.42
CA VAL A 267 -12.98 0.59 -25.19
C VAL A 267 -13.11 -0.91 -24.93
N ILE A 268 -13.36 -1.29 -23.68
CA ILE A 268 -13.51 -2.68 -23.27
C ILE A 268 -14.83 -3.26 -23.79
N GLU A 269 -15.92 -2.50 -23.70
CA GLU A 269 -17.21 -2.88 -24.29
C GLU A 269 -17.09 -3.09 -25.80
N ASN A 270 -16.37 -2.21 -26.51
CA ASN A 270 -16.11 -2.37 -27.94
C ASN A 270 -15.30 -3.64 -28.24
N LEU A 271 -14.31 -3.96 -27.42
CA LEU A 271 -13.55 -5.20 -27.58
C LEU A 271 -14.45 -6.42 -27.34
N LEU A 272 -15.27 -6.41 -26.28
CA LEU A 272 -16.19 -7.50 -25.97
C LEU A 272 -17.23 -7.70 -27.10
N GLN A 273 -17.79 -6.62 -27.65
CA GLN A 273 -18.67 -6.69 -28.82
C GLN A 273 -17.95 -7.25 -30.05
N THR A 274 -16.66 -6.93 -30.21
CA THR A 274 -15.82 -7.50 -31.28
C THR A 274 -15.58 -9.00 -31.05
N CYS A 275 -15.43 -9.45 -29.80
CA CYS A 275 -15.37 -10.87 -29.47
C CYS A 275 -16.67 -11.62 -29.81
N TYR A 276 -17.83 -10.97 -29.70
CA TYR A 276 -19.13 -11.63 -29.96
C TYR A 276 -19.57 -11.64 -31.42
N LYS A 277 -19.26 -10.58 -32.17
CA LYS A 277 -19.75 -10.39 -33.55
C LYS A 277 -18.64 -10.38 -34.61
N GLY A 278 -17.38 -10.32 -34.18
CA GLY A 278 -16.24 -10.08 -35.04
C GLY A 278 -15.67 -11.33 -35.69
N ASN A 279 -14.96 -11.11 -36.79
CA ASN A 279 -14.04 -12.09 -37.36
C ASN A 279 -12.69 -12.01 -36.63
N PHE A 280 -11.90 -13.07 -36.72
CA PHE A 280 -10.56 -13.13 -36.13
C PHE A 280 -9.66 -11.96 -36.55
N GLU A 281 -9.70 -11.53 -37.81
CA GLU A 281 -8.93 -10.37 -38.30
C GLU A 281 -9.29 -9.06 -37.57
N LYS A 282 -10.58 -8.84 -37.29
CA LYS A 282 -11.04 -7.65 -36.56
C LYS A 282 -10.60 -7.70 -35.10
N LEU A 283 -10.60 -8.90 -34.52
CA LEU A 283 -10.13 -9.12 -33.16
C LEU A 283 -8.62 -8.84 -33.06
N GLU A 284 -7.83 -9.31 -34.01
CA GLU A 284 -6.38 -9.08 -34.05
C GLU A 284 -6.05 -7.58 -34.08
N ILE A 285 -6.73 -6.82 -34.94
CA ILE A 285 -6.58 -5.37 -35.04
C ILE A 285 -6.99 -4.69 -33.72
N ALA A 286 -8.10 -5.11 -33.11
CA ALA A 286 -8.58 -4.51 -31.86
C ALA A 286 -7.61 -4.75 -30.70
N VAL A 287 -7.09 -5.98 -30.54
CA VAL A 287 -6.11 -6.32 -29.51
C VAL A 287 -4.80 -5.57 -29.74
N LYS A 288 -4.34 -5.49 -30.99
CA LYS A 288 -3.12 -4.76 -31.35
C LYS A 288 -3.24 -3.27 -31.00
N ASN A 289 -4.36 -2.64 -31.35
CA ASN A 289 -4.60 -1.23 -31.04
C ASN A 289 -4.56 -0.95 -29.53
N MET A 290 -5.08 -1.86 -28.68
CA MET A 290 -5.04 -1.65 -27.23
C MET A 290 -3.62 -1.73 -26.65
N ILE A 291 -2.77 -2.57 -27.23
CA ILE A 291 -1.37 -2.69 -26.83
C ILE A 291 -0.56 -1.50 -27.34
N ASP A 292 -0.85 -1.04 -28.55
CA ASP A 292 -0.25 0.18 -29.12
C ASP A 292 -0.66 1.43 -28.31
N GLU A 293 -1.87 1.46 -27.71
CA GLU A 293 -2.29 2.48 -26.74
C GLU A 293 -1.61 2.35 -25.37
N GLY A 294 -0.94 1.22 -25.09
CA GLY A 294 -0.13 1.02 -23.89
C GLY A 294 -0.92 0.58 -22.65
N TYR A 295 -2.14 0.05 -22.81
CA TYR A 295 -2.87 -0.51 -21.67
C TYR A 295 -2.28 -1.86 -21.25
N ALA A 296 -2.03 -2.02 -19.96
CA ALA A 296 -1.53 -3.27 -19.41
C ALA A 296 -2.57 -4.41 -19.57
N ALA A 297 -2.12 -5.57 -20.06
CA ALA A 297 -2.98 -6.74 -20.22
C ALA A 297 -3.67 -7.19 -18.92
N THR A 298 -3.01 -7.02 -17.78
CA THR A 298 -3.56 -7.33 -16.45
C THR A 298 -4.79 -6.49 -16.12
N GLN A 299 -4.76 -5.20 -16.47
CA GLN A 299 -5.88 -4.28 -16.25
C GLN A 299 -7.08 -4.64 -17.14
N ILE A 300 -6.81 -4.94 -18.41
CA ILE A 300 -7.82 -5.40 -19.37
C ILE A 300 -8.48 -6.69 -18.85
N LEU A 301 -7.68 -7.65 -18.36
CA LEU A 301 -8.18 -8.93 -17.84
C LEU A 301 -9.07 -8.74 -16.61
N SER A 302 -8.68 -7.86 -15.68
CA SER A 302 -9.50 -7.55 -14.49
C SER A 302 -10.84 -6.94 -14.87
N GLN A 303 -10.86 -5.97 -15.79
CA GLN A 303 -12.10 -5.32 -16.21
C GLN A 303 -12.98 -6.25 -17.07
N PHE A 304 -12.38 -7.13 -17.86
CA PHE A 304 -13.12 -8.18 -18.55
C PHE A 304 -13.81 -9.14 -17.58
N HIS A 305 -13.14 -9.49 -16.49
CA HIS A 305 -13.69 -10.42 -15.52
C HIS A 305 -15.00 -9.87 -14.93
N ASP A 306 -14.98 -8.60 -14.53
CA ASP A 306 -16.15 -7.93 -13.95
C ASP A 306 -17.31 -7.86 -14.95
N LEU A 307 -17.04 -7.49 -16.21
CA LEU A 307 -18.05 -7.42 -17.27
C LEU A 307 -18.65 -8.79 -17.61
N ILE A 308 -17.82 -9.84 -17.73
CA ILE A 308 -18.27 -11.20 -18.07
C ILE A 308 -19.16 -11.79 -16.97
N ILE A 309 -18.87 -11.47 -15.71
CA ILE A 309 -19.71 -11.90 -14.58
C ILE A 309 -21.08 -11.24 -14.64
N GLU A 310 -21.15 -9.94 -14.93
CA GLU A 310 -22.40 -9.18 -15.05
C GLU A 310 -23.22 -9.55 -16.28
N GLU A 311 -22.58 -10.01 -17.36
CA GLU A 311 -23.29 -10.37 -18.59
C GLU A 311 -24.18 -11.62 -18.48
N LYS A 312 -25.20 -11.68 -19.36
CA LYS A 312 -26.17 -12.78 -19.45
C LYS A 312 -25.65 -13.99 -20.26
N LEU A 313 -24.43 -14.43 -20.00
CA LEU A 313 -23.87 -15.66 -20.57
C LEU A 313 -24.34 -16.89 -19.79
N GLY A 314 -24.38 -18.06 -20.44
CA GLY A 314 -24.69 -19.31 -19.76
C GLY A 314 -23.58 -19.76 -18.81
N ASP A 315 -23.92 -20.41 -17.70
CA ASP A 315 -22.95 -20.81 -16.67
C ASP A 315 -21.78 -21.64 -17.21
N LYS A 316 -22.04 -22.53 -18.18
CA LYS A 316 -21.01 -23.33 -18.84
C LYS A 316 -20.02 -22.46 -19.62
N GLN A 317 -20.50 -21.44 -20.32
CA GLN A 317 -19.65 -20.51 -21.07
C GLN A 317 -18.83 -19.65 -20.10
N LYS A 318 -19.46 -19.11 -19.05
CA LYS A 318 -18.77 -18.37 -17.99
C LYS A 318 -17.66 -19.20 -17.34
N SER A 319 -17.92 -20.49 -17.10
CA SER A 319 -16.93 -21.40 -16.51
C SER A 319 -15.70 -21.59 -17.41
N VAL A 320 -15.90 -21.84 -18.70
CA VAL A 320 -14.81 -22.01 -19.68
C VAL A 320 -13.99 -20.73 -19.83
N ILE A 321 -14.68 -19.58 -19.90
CA ILE A 321 -14.01 -18.28 -20.01
C ILE A 321 -13.22 -17.98 -18.73
N ALA A 322 -13.81 -18.16 -17.55
CA ALA A 322 -13.13 -17.92 -16.27
C ALA A 322 -11.89 -18.82 -16.08
N GLU A 323 -11.96 -20.09 -16.46
CA GLU A 323 -10.80 -20.99 -16.44
C GLU A 323 -9.68 -20.47 -17.35
N LYS A 324 -10.03 -20.03 -18.56
CA LYS A 324 -9.05 -19.47 -19.49
C LYS A 324 -8.44 -18.17 -18.98
N MET A 325 -9.25 -17.30 -18.36
CA MET A 325 -8.77 -16.07 -17.75
C MET A 325 -7.76 -16.34 -16.63
N ALA A 326 -8.02 -17.32 -15.77
CA ALA A 326 -7.09 -17.70 -14.71
C ALA A 326 -5.74 -18.23 -15.24
N VAL A 327 -5.77 -19.00 -16.34
CA VAL A 327 -4.55 -19.46 -17.02
C VAL A 327 -3.77 -18.28 -17.58
N VAL A 328 -4.46 -17.34 -18.23
CA VAL A 328 -3.83 -16.14 -18.80
C VAL A 328 -3.25 -15.24 -17.72
N ASP A 329 -3.97 -14.99 -16.64
CA ASP A 329 -3.50 -14.20 -15.50
C ASP A 329 -2.20 -14.78 -14.91
N LYS A 330 -2.16 -16.09 -14.72
CA LYS A 330 -0.93 -16.78 -14.31
C LYS A 330 0.20 -16.59 -15.32
N CYS A 331 -0.06 -16.78 -16.61
CA CYS A 331 0.97 -16.61 -17.64
C CYS A 331 1.51 -15.16 -17.71
N LEU A 332 0.64 -14.16 -17.53
CA LEU A 332 1.04 -12.75 -17.42
C LEU A 332 1.91 -12.53 -16.18
N ALA A 333 1.54 -13.10 -15.04
CA ALA A 333 2.33 -13.04 -13.81
C ALA A 333 3.71 -13.73 -13.95
N ASP A 334 3.81 -14.78 -14.76
CA ASP A 334 5.07 -15.47 -15.10
C ASP A 334 5.91 -14.68 -16.14
N GLY A 335 5.39 -13.57 -16.70
CA GLY A 335 6.09 -12.71 -17.65
C GLY A 335 5.94 -13.12 -19.12
N ALA A 336 4.84 -13.77 -19.49
CA ALA A 336 4.54 -14.08 -20.90
C ALA A 336 4.17 -12.83 -21.72
N ASP A 337 4.23 -12.96 -23.04
CA ASP A 337 3.88 -11.88 -23.99
C ASP A 337 2.40 -11.48 -23.90
N GLU A 338 2.16 -10.22 -23.57
CA GLU A 338 0.82 -9.63 -23.39
C GLU A 338 -0.07 -9.78 -24.62
N TYR A 339 0.48 -9.62 -25.83
CA TYR A 339 -0.28 -9.69 -27.08
C TYR A 339 -0.83 -11.08 -27.33
N LEU A 340 0.04 -12.07 -27.25
CA LEU A 340 -0.34 -13.46 -27.51
C LEU A 340 -1.34 -13.97 -26.47
N GLN A 341 -1.17 -13.56 -25.20
CA GLN A 341 -2.06 -13.97 -24.13
C GLN A 341 -3.46 -13.34 -24.26
N LEU A 342 -3.54 -12.04 -24.56
CA LEU A 342 -4.82 -11.37 -24.78
C LEU A 342 -5.54 -11.90 -26.04
N LEU A 343 -4.81 -12.10 -27.14
CA LEU A 343 -5.38 -12.65 -28.36
C LEU A 343 -5.94 -14.06 -28.14
N ASN A 344 -5.22 -14.90 -27.38
CA ASN A 344 -5.66 -16.23 -27.00
C ASN A 344 -6.93 -16.19 -26.14
N LEU A 345 -6.99 -15.30 -25.13
CA LEU A 345 -8.18 -15.11 -24.31
C LEU A 345 -9.39 -14.71 -25.16
N CYS A 346 -9.24 -13.68 -25.99
CA CYS A 346 -10.33 -13.17 -26.81
C CYS A 346 -10.80 -14.20 -27.84
N SER A 347 -9.89 -15.02 -28.38
CA SER A 347 -10.24 -16.12 -29.30
C SER A 347 -11.12 -17.17 -28.62
N VAL A 348 -10.84 -17.51 -27.36
CA VAL A 348 -11.66 -18.45 -26.59
C VAL A 348 -13.04 -17.86 -26.29
N ILE A 349 -13.11 -16.57 -25.95
CA ILE A 349 -14.40 -15.87 -25.74
C ILE A 349 -15.23 -15.90 -27.03
N MET A 350 -14.61 -15.62 -28.18
CA MET A 350 -15.27 -15.66 -29.49
C MET A 350 -15.81 -17.06 -29.83
N GLN A 351 -15.02 -18.11 -29.57
CA GLN A 351 -15.46 -19.51 -29.76
C GLN A 351 -16.65 -19.87 -28.87
N GLN A 352 -16.68 -19.41 -27.61
CA GLN A 352 -17.80 -19.70 -26.71
C GLN A 352 -19.06 -18.94 -27.10
N ALA A 353 -18.94 -17.72 -27.61
CA ALA A 353 -20.06 -16.91 -28.07
C ALA A 353 -20.69 -17.42 -29.38
N THR A 354 -19.87 -17.93 -30.30
CA THR A 354 -20.34 -18.53 -31.56
C THR A 354 -21.06 -19.87 -31.34
N GLN A 355 -20.72 -20.61 -30.28
CA GLN A 355 -21.42 -21.86 -29.92
C GLN A 355 -22.84 -21.65 -29.34
N SER A 356 -23.20 -20.41 -28.98
CA SER A 356 -24.56 -20.04 -28.52
C SER A 356 -25.49 -19.52 -29.62
N SER A 357 -24.99 -19.35 -30.85
CA SER A 357 -25.80 -19.03 -32.04
C SER A 357 -26.19 -20.32 -32.75
#